data_AF-A0A367IMJ7-F1
#
_entry.id   AF-A0A367IMJ7-F1
#
_cell.length_a   1.000
_cell.length_b   1.000
_cell.length_c   1.000
_cell.angle_alpha   90.00
_cell.angle_beta   90.00
_cell.angle_gamma   90.00
#
_symmetry.space_group_name_H-M   'P 1'
#
loop_
_entity.id
_entity.type
_entity.pdbx_description
1 polymer ?
#
loop_
_entity_poly.entity_id
_entity_poly.type
_entity_poly.pdbx_seq_one_letter_code
_entity_poly.pdbx_strand_id
1 'polypeptide(L)'
;SFWRPARLSKRTQNDLRKACVQQGIEPATIGLLPPASPKPLRYKPNKLEKHERMRAERQATIKRNMEKMPETIQAWKEDKLKEIAKQKTSMPF
;
A
#
# COMPACT_ATOMS: atom_id res chain seq x y z
N SER A 1 -11.47 15.85 33.21
CA SER A 1 -12.71 16.59 32.91
C SER A 1 -13.60 15.72 32.04
N PHE A 2 -14.81 15.37 32.51
CA PHE A 2 -15.77 14.55 31.76
C PHE A 2 -16.79 15.47 31.09
N TRP A 3 -16.74 15.56 29.76
CA TRP A 3 -17.73 16.31 28.99
C TRP A 3 -19.01 15.51 28.89
N ARG A 4 -20.13 16.09 29.35
CA ARG A 4 -21.44 15.46 29.16
C ARG A 4 -21.76 15.40 27.66
N PRO A 5 -22.22 14.25 27.15
CA PRO A 5 -22.63 14.16 25.75
C PRO A 5 -23.87 15.04 25.51
N ALA A 6 -24.07 15.42 24.24
CA ALA A 6 -25.28 16.13 23.84
C ALA A 6 -26.52 15.29 24.14
N ARG A 7 -27.60 15.95 24.58
CA ARG A 7 -28.89 15.29 24.86
C ARG A 7 -29.55 14.73 23.61
N LEU A 8 -29.33 15.39 22.46
CA LEU A 8 -29.89 15.00 21.17
C LEU A 8 -28.81 14.34 20.31
N SER A 9 -29.22 13.30 19.57
CA SER A 9 -28.36 12.65 18.59
C SER A 9 -28.01 13.61 17.44
N LYS A 10 -26.89 13.36 16.76
CA LYS A 10 -26.50 14.12 15.56
C LYS A 10 -27.54 14.04 14.44
N ARG A 11 -28.28 12.92 14.35
CA ARG A 11 -29.36 12.74 13.38
C ARG A 11 -30.51 13.71 13.68
N THR A 12 -31.03 13.70 14.90
CA THR A 12 -32.12 14.58 15.34
C THR A 12 -31.74 16.06 15.16
N GLN A 13 -30.51 16.44 15.50
CA GLN A 13 -30.01 17.80 15.28
C GLN A 13 -29.99 18.18 13.79
N ASN A 14 -29.67 17.24 12.89
CA ASN A 14 -29.71 17.48 11.45
C ASN A 14 -31.14 17.61 10.91
N ASP A 15 -32.07 16.81 11.42
CA ASP A 15 -33.48 16.89 11.00
C ASP A 15 -34.10 18.22 11.44
N LEU A 16 -33.82 18.68 12.67
CA LEU A 16 -34.20 20.02 13.13
C LEU A 16 -33.58 21.12 12.26
N ARG A 17 -32.29 20.98 11.90
CA ARG A 17 -31.62 21.94 11.02
C ARG A 17 -32.27 22.03 9.65
N LYS A 18 -32.66 20.89 9.06
CA LYS A 18 -33.41 20.86 7.78
C LYS A 18 -34.75 21.57 7.91
N ALA A 19 -35.48 21.34 9.01
CA ALA A 19 -36.74 22.02 9.28
C ALA A 19 -36.57 23.55 9.42
N CYS A 20 -35.52 24.01 10.11
CA CYS A 20 -35.20 25.44 10.23
C CYS A 20 -34.97 26.07 8.85
N VAL A 21 -34.16 25.42 8.01
CA VAL A 21 -33.88 25.88 6.64
C VAL A 21 -35.16 25.93 5.79
N GLN A 22 -36.06 24.96 5.93
CA GLN A 22 -37.35 24.95 5.22
C GLN A 22 -38.27 26.11 5.63
N GLN A 23 -38.19 26.55 6.89
CA GLN A 23 -38.98 27.66 7.42
C GLN A 23 -38.30 29.02 7.25
N GLY A 24 -37.12 29.08 6.62
CA GLY A 24 -36.32 30.30 6.50
C GLY A 24 -35.76 30.81 7.83
N ILE A 25 -35.73 29.95 8.86
CA ILE A 25 -35.20 30.29 10.19
C ILE A 25 -33.72 29.90 10.23
N GLU A 26 -32.90 30.82 10.70
CA GLU A 26 -31.47 30.63 10.88
C GLU A 26 -31.22 29.66 12.06
N PRO A 27 -30.57 28.49 11.86
CA PRO A 27 -30.45 27.47 12.89
C PRO A 27 -29.69 27.89 14.15
N ALA A 28 -28.71 28.82 14.05
CA ALA A 28 -27.96 29.27 15.22
C ALA A 28 -28.84 30.07 16.19
N THR A 29 -29.88 30.74 15.68
CA THR A 29 -30.90 31.44 16.49
C THR A 29 -31.63 30.48 17.46
N ILE A 30 -31.77 29.19 17.11
CA ILE A 30 -32.44 28.16 17.95
C ILE A 30 -31.42 27.42 18.84
N GLY A 31 -30.14 27.81 18.83
CA GLY A 31 -29.08 27.17 19.60
C GLY A 31 -28.53 25.89 18.95
N LEU A 32 -28.83 25.65 17.67
CA LEU A 32 -28.16 24.60 16.90
C LEU A 32 -26.78 25.09 16.47
N LEU A 33 -25.76 24.27 16.68
CA LEU A 33 -24.41 24.57 16.22
C LEU A 33 -24.40 24.76 14.68
N PRO A 34 -23.56 25.66 14.15
CA PRO A 34 -23.38 25.81 12.72
C PRO A 34 -22.88 24.50 12.08
N PRO A 35 -23.15 24.27 10.79
CA PRO A 35 -22.64 23.09 10.09
C PRO A 35 -21.10 23.11 10.10
N ALA A 36 -20.51 21.94 10.35
CA ALA A 36 -19.06 21.80 10.27
C ALA A 36 -18.58 22.08 8.83
N SER A 37 -17.49 22.83 8.69
CA SER A 37 -16.86 23.07 7.39
C SER A 37 -16.48 21.74 6.73
N PRO A 38 -16.64 21.60 5.40
CA PRO A 38 -16.21 20.41 4.69
C PRO A 38 -14.73 20.15 4.97
N LYS A 39 -14.38 18.89 5.20
CA LYS A 39 -12.97 18.50 5.39
C LYS A 39 -12.21 18.82 4.09
N PRO A 40 -10.98 19.37 4.19
CA PRO A 40 -10.18 19.59 3.00
C PRO A 40 -9.93 18.26 2.29
N LEU A 41 -9.96 18.28 0.96
CA LEU A 41 -9.66 17.11 0.14
C LEU A 41 -8.20 16.71 0.41
N ARG A 42 -7.99 15.55 1.03
CA ARG A 42 -6.64 15.06 1.30
C ARG A 42 -6.06 14.50 0.00
N TYR A 43 -5.24 15.29 -0.68
CA TYR A 43 -4.44 14.84 -1.82
C TYR A 43 -3.23 14.04 -1.31
N LYS A 44 -3.47 12.87 -0.72
CA LYS A 44 -2.37 11.95 -0.40
C LYS A 44 -2.01 11.18 -1.67
N PRO A 45 -0.72 11.01 -1.99
CA PRO A 45 -0.33 10.15 -3.10
C PRO A 45 -0.82 8.72 -2.84
N ASN A 46 -1.22 8.04 -3.91
CA ASN A 46 -1.69 6.66 -3.83
C ASN A 46 -0.56 5.76 -3.30
N LYS A 47 -0.91 4.78 -2.47
CA LYS A 47 0.03 3.79 -1.90
C LYS A 47 0.65 2.89 -2.97
N LEU A 48 0.12 2.92 -4.20
CA LEU A 48 0.47 2.07 -5.34
C LEU A 48 0.22 0.58 -5.05
N GLU A 49 0.11 -0.22 -6.10
CA GLU A 49 -0.05 -1.66 -5.95
C GLU A 49 1.25 -2.32 -5.49
N LYS A 50 1.16 -3.53 -4.93
CA LYS A 50 2.34 -4.29 -4.49
C LYS A 50 3.36 -4.44 -5.62
N HIS A 51 2.91 -4.70 -6.84
CA HIS A 51 3.80 -4.96 -7.97
C HIS A 51 4.56 -3.69 -8.42
N GLU A 52 3.95 -2.52 -8.28
CA GLU A 52 4.57 -1.22 -8.57
C GLU A 52 5.61 -0.88 -7.51
N ARG A 53 5.26 -1.06 -6.22
CA ARG A 53 6.19 -0.85 -5.10
C ARG A 53 7.44 -1.72 -5.18
N MET A 54 7.27 -2.98 -5.57
CA MET A 54 8.38 -3.96 -5.64
C MET A 54 9.15 -3.92 -6.97
N ARG A 55 8.82 -3.01 -7.90
CA ARG A 55 9.42 -3.00 -9.25
C ARG A 55 10.93 -2.74 -9.19
N ALA A 56 11.37 -1.77 -8.39
CA ALA A 56 12.77 -1.40 -8.25
C ALA A 56 13.63 -2.54 -7.70
N GLU A 57 13.16 -3.22 -6.65
CA GLU A 57 13.86 -4.37 -6.07
C GLU A 57 13.98 -5.53 -7.06
N ARG A 58 12.91 -5.82 -7.81
CA ARG A 58 12.94 -6.86 -8.85
C ARG A 58 13.95 -6.55 -9.94
N GLN A 59 13.99 -5.30 -10.42
CA GLN A 59 14.97 -4.88 -11.42
C GLN A 59 16.41 -4.99 -10.90
N ALA A 60 16.66 -4.60 -9.65
CA ALA A 60 17.97 -4.73 -9.03
C ALA A 60 18.42 -6.20 -8.92
N THR A 61 17.52 -7.09 -8.51
CA THR A 61 17.82 -8.53 -8.43
C THR A 61 18.10 -9.13 -9.80
N ILE A 62 17.32 -8.77 -10.83
CA ILE A 62 17.57 -9.21 -12.20
C ILE A 62 18.97 -8.76 -12.64
N LYS A 63 19.32 -7.48 -12.42
CA LYS A 63 20.64 -6.96 -12.80
C LYS A 63 21.79 -7.73 -12.15
N ARG A 64 21.73 -7.97 -10.83
CA ARG A 64 22.76 -8.74 -10.11
C ARG A 64 22.87 -10.18 -10.63
N ASN A 65 21.76 -10.81 -10.97
CA ASN A 65 21.78 -12.17 -11.50
C ASN A 65 22.40 -12.21 -12.91
N MET A 66 22.15 -11.19 -13.74
CA MET A 66 22.78 -11.06 -15.05
C MET A 66 24.29 -10.84 -14.94
N GLU A 67 24.74 -10.07 -13.94
CA GLU A 67 26.18 -9.85 -13.66
C GLU A 67 26.88 -11.15 -13.23
N LYS A 68 26.23 -11.99 -12.42
CA LYS A 68 26.77 -13.28 -11.95
C LYS A 68 26.64 -14.42 -12.97
N MET A 69 25.85 -14.24 -14.01
CA MET A 69 25.56 -15.27 -15.01
C MET A 69 26.83 -15.91 -15.62
N PRO A 70 27.86 -15.16 -16.04
CA PRO A 70 29.05 -15.75 -16.65
C PRO A 70 29.78 -16.71 -15.71
N GLU A 71 29.94 -16.34 -14.44
CA GLU A 71 30.58 -17.17 -13.41
C GLU A 71 29.77 -18.44 -13.17
N THR A 72 28.44 -18.33 -13.09
CA THR A 72 27.57 -19.50 -12.93
C THR A 72 27.64 -20.46 -14.12
N ILE A 73 27.80 -19.92 -15.34
CA ILE A 73 27.96 -20.73 -16.55
C ILE A 73 29.32 -21.44 -16.54
N GLN A 74 30.39 -20.77 -16.11
CA GLN A 74 31.72 -21.38 -15.99
C GLN A 74 31.72 -22.50 -14.97
N ALA A 75 31.19 -22.26 -13.76
CA ALA A 75 31.06 -23.29 -12.72
C ALA A 75 30.26 -24.50 -13.21
N TRP A 76 29.13 -24.26 -13.90
CA TRP A 76 28.32 -25.33 -14.48
C TRP A 76 29.09 -26.16 -15.53
N LYS A 77 29.87 -25.50 -16.40
CA LYS A 77 30.71 -26.19 -17.39
C LYS A 77 31.79 -27.04 -16.72
N GLU A 78 32.48 -26.49 -15.73
CA GLU A 78 33.53 -27.20 -14.99
C GLU A 78 32.98 -28.42 -14.27
N ASP A 79 31.82 -28.30 -13.63
CA ASP A 79 31.19 -29.42 -12.95
C ASP A 79 30.77 -30.53 -13.92
N LYS A 80 30.26 -30.16 -15.10
CA LYS A 80 29.99 -31.14 -16.18
C LYS A 80 31.25 -31.86 -16.65
N LEU A 81 32.36 -31.15 -16.79
CA LEU A 81 33.65 -31.78 -17.16
C LEU A 81 34.15 -32.73 -16.07
N LYS A 82 34.02 -32.35 -14.79
CA LYS A 82 34.36 -33.22 -13.64
C LYS A 82 33.49 -34.47 -13.61
N GLU A 83 32.18 -34.35 -13.87
CA GLU A 83 31.27 -35.51 -13.97
C GLU A 83 31.71 -36.47 -15.10
N ILE A 84 32.04 -35.93 -16.27
CA ILE A 84 32.53 -36.74 -17.40
C ILE A 84 33.87 -37.41 -17.06
N ALA A 85 34.80 -36.72 -16.41
CA ALA A 85 36.09 -37.28 -16.01
C ALA A 85 35.95 -38.43 -15.00
N LYS A 86 35.02 -38.32 -14.04
CA LYS A 86 34.68 -39.41 -13.11
C LYS A 86 34.13 -40.64 -13.83
N GLN A 87 33.38 -40.45 -14.91
CA GLN A 87 32.84 -41.57 -15.72
C GLN A 87 33.91 -42.22 -16.61
N LYS A 88 34.97 -41.49 -16.99
CA LYS A 88 36.05 -41.97 -17.86
C LYS A 88 37.20 -42.68 -17.12
N THR A 89 37.12 -42.90 -15.81
CA THR A 89 38.16 -43.62 -15.08
C THR A 89 38.24 -45.06 -15.59
N SER A 90 39.30 -45.31 -16.34
CA SER A 90 39.64 -46.59 -16.96
C SER A 90 39.94 -47.63 -15.88
N MET A 91 39.25 -48.76 -15.95
CA MET A 91 39.77 -50.01 -15.42
C MET A 91 41.21 -50.20 -15.90
N PRO A 92 42.20 -50.39 -15.03
CA PRO A 92 43.54 -50.74 -15.46
C PRO A 92 43.46 -52.17 -16.06
N PHE A 93 43.79 -52.28 -17.35
CA PHE A 93 44.28 -53.55 -17.88
C PHE A 93 45.75 -53.70 -17.49
#